data_AF-A0A0U3MQW8-F1
#
_entry.id   AF-A0A0U3MQW8-F1
#
_cell.length_a   1.000
_cell.length_b   1.000
_cell.length_c   1.000
_cell.angle_alpha   90.00
_cell.angle_beta   90.00
_cell.angle_gamma   90.00
#
_symmetry.space_group_name_H-M   'P 1'
#
loop_
_entity.id
_entity.type
_entity.pdbx_description
1 polymer ?
#
loop_
_entity_poly.entity_id
_entity_poly.type
_entity_poly.pdbx_seq_one_letter_code
_entity_poly.pdbx_strand_id
1 'polypeptide(L)' 'MVTHAITHDVPPPAARQGAFKRWPFDRMSPGDSFVVQATEITAARKAASKYGAYNGERFTTETQPDGTLRVWRIA' A
#
# COMPACT_ATOMS: atom_id res chain seq x y z
N MET A 1 -37.24 -18.93 6.27
CA MET A 1 -36.59 -18.07 5.24
C MET A 1 -35.93 -16.92 5.97
N VAL A 2 -34.63 -16.69 5.76
CA VAL A 2 -33.87 -15.64 6.47
C VAL A 2 -33.56 -14.50 5.49
N THR A 3 -34.30 -13.40 5.59
CA THR A 3 -34.11 -12.22 4.73
C THR A 3 -32.95 -11.39 5.28
N HIS A 4 -31.88 -11.23 4.50
CA HIS A 4 -30.73 -10.39 4.87
C HIS A 4 -31.00 -8.96 4.40
N ALA A 5 -31.14 -8.00 5.32
CA ALA A 5 -31.29 -6.59 4.99
C ALA A 5 -29.91 -5.97 4.72
N ILE A 6 -29.75 -5.30 3.58
CA ILE A 6 -28.54 -4.54 3.23
C ILE A 6 -28.81 -3.07 3.58
N THR A 7 -28.08 -2.54 4.56
CA THR A 7 -28.19 -1.14 5.00
C THR A 7 -27.20 -0.28 4.23
N HIS A 8 -27.70 0.64 3.41
CA HIS A 8 -26.91 1.62 2.67
C HIS A 8 -26.87 2.93 3.48
N ASP A 9 -25.98 3.05 4.47
CA ASP A 9 -25.49 4.33 5.03
C ASP A 9 -24.43 4.16 6.15
N VAL A 10 -23.79 2.99 6.27
CA VAL A 10 -22.79 2.80 7.35
C VAL A 10 -21.50 3.48 6.92
N PRO A 11 -21.05 4.56 7.61
CA PRO A 11 -19.75 5.16 7.30
C PRO A 11 -18.67 4.09 7.52
N PRO A 12 -17.71 3.96 6.59
CA PRO A 12 -16.63 3.00 6.74
C PRO A 12 -15.93 3.25 8.09
N PRO A 13 -15.58 2.18 8.85
CA PRO A 13 -14.93 2.35 10.14
C PRO A 13 -13.71 3.25 9.96
N ALA A 14 -13.59 4.26 10.83
CA ALA A 14 -12.53 5.25 10.77
C ALA A 14 -11.19 4.55 10.53
N ALA A 15 -10.61 4.77 9.35
CA ALA A 15 -9.33 4.19 9.00
C ALA A 15 -8.34 4.60 10.10
N ARG A 16 -7.73 3.62 10.78
CA ARG A 16 -6.70 3.87 11.79
C ARG A 16 -5.64 4.80 11.20
N GLN A 17 -5.69 6.09 11.56
CA GLN A 17 -4.92 7.19 10.97
C GLN A 17 -3.39 7.09 11.14
N GLY A 18 -2.86 5.99 11.69
CA GLY A 18 -1.41 5.83 11.94
C GLY A 18 -0.67 4.87 11.02
N ALA A 19 -1.35 4.00 10.26
CA ALA A 19 -0.69 2.87 9.61
C ALA A 19 0.08 3.20 8.31
N PHE A 20 -0.23 4.33 7.67
CA PHE A 20 0.34 4.68 6.36
C PHE A 20 1.65 5.48 6.44
N LYS A 21 2.07 5.94 7.62
CA LYS A 21 3.27 6.77 7.78
C LYS A 21 4.61 6.01 7.73
N ARG A 22 4.57 4.68 7.58
CA ARG A 22 5.77 3.82 7.60
C ARG A 22 6.59 3.91 6.32
N TRP A 23 5.97 4.23 5.19
CA TRP A 23 6.60 4.23 3.88
C TRP A 23 6.34 5.57 3.19
N PRO A 24 7.30 6.11 2.41
CA PRO A 24 7.23 7.47 1.87
C PRO A 24 6.32 7.59 0.64
N PHE A 25 5.26 6.79 0.51
CA PHE A 25 4.43 6.72 -0.71
C PHE A 25 3.80 8.08 -1.07
N ASP A 26 3.37 8.84 -0.07
CA ASP A 26 2.80 10.19 -0.21
C ASP A 26 3.77 11.22 -0.79
N ARG A 27 5.07 10.94 -0.75
CA ARG A 27 6.14 11.84 -1.18
C ARG A 27 6.82 11.40 -2.47
N MET A 28 6.49 10.21 -2.98
CA MET A 28 7.06 9.70 -4.23
C MET A 28 6.34 10.34 -5.40
N SER A 29 7.07 10.79 -6.40
CA SER A 29 6.54 11.12 -7.74
C SER A 29 6.69 9.92 -8.69
N PRO A 30 5.93 9.84 -9.79
CA PRO A 30 6.17 8.81 -10.81
C PRO A 30 7.63 8.83 -11.29
N GLY A 31 8.29 7.68 -11.25
CA GLY A 31 9.73 7.52 -11.51
C GLY A 31 10.58 7.38 -10.25
N ASP A 32 10.10 7.82 -9.08
CA ASP A 32 10.83 7.68 -7.83
C ASP A 32 10.90 6.22 -7.37
N SER A 33 11.96 5.90 -6.63
CA SER A 33 12.12 4.61 -5.99
C SER A 33 12.74 4.70 -4.61
N PHE A 34 12.43 3.74 -3.75
CA PHE A 34 13.10 3.54 -2.46
C PHE A 34 13.38 2.07 -2.22
N VAL A 35 14.30 1.79 -1.29
CA VAL A 35 14.76 0.44 -0.96
C VAL A 35 14.28 0.05 0.44
N VAL A 36 13.92 -1.21 0.58
CA VAL A 36 13.39 -1.83 1.79
C VAL A 36 14.24 -3.03 2.17
N GLN A 37 14.54 -3.17 3.46
CA GLN A 37 15.32 -4.30 3.98
C GLN A 37 14.58 -5.63 3.84
N ALA A 38 15.34 -6.73 3.76
CA ALA A 38 14.82 -8.09 3.57
C ALA A 38 13.72 -8.46 4.59
N THR A 39 13.85 -8.01 5.84
CA THR A 39 12.92 -8.27 6.94
C THR A 39 11.55 -7.63 6.76
N GLU A 40 11.42 -6.63 5.87
CA GLU A 40 10.21 -5.83 5.70
C GLU A 40 9.55 -6.02 4.33
N ILE A 41 10.12 -6.85 3.44
CA ILE A 41 9.65 -7.04 2.05
C ILE A 41 8.16 -7.35 1.98
N THR A 42 7.68 -8.31 2.78
CA THR A 42 6.27 -8.71 2.79
C THR A 42 5.36 -7.56 3.23
N ALA A 43 5.81 -6.76 4.20
CA ALA A 43 5.05 -5.61 4.69
C ALA A 43 5.01 -4.48 3.65
N ALA A 44 6.13 -4.19 3.00
CA ALA A 44 6.24 -3.16 1.96
C ALA A 44 5.39 -3.50 0.73
N ARG A 45 5.41 -4.76 0.25
CA ARG A 45 4.56 -5.21 -0.88
C ARG A 45 3.07 -5.03 -0.58
N LYS A 46 2.63 -5.46 0.61
CA LYS A 46 1.24 -5.29 1.04
C LYS A 46 0.87 -3.81 1.16
N ALA A 47 1.77 -3.00 1.69
CA ALA A 47 1.52 -1.57 1.86
C ALA A 47 1.45 -0.83 0.52
N ALA A 48 2.35 -1.11 -0.41
CA ALA A 48 2.36 -0.52 -1.76
C ALA A 48 1.08 -0.89 -2.53
N SER A 49 0.66 -2.16 -2.50
CA SER A 49 -0.59 -2.60 -3.11
C SER A 49 -1.82 -1.91 -2.51
N LYS A 50 -1.91 -1.86 -1.16
CA LYS A 50 -3.02 -1.22 -0.48
C LYS A 50 -3.07 0.28 -0.71
N TYR A 51 -1.91 0.95 -0.66
CA TYR A 51 -1.81 2.39 -0.86
C TYR A 51 -2.18 2.76 -2.30
N GLY A 52 -1.67 2.03 -3.29
CA GLY A 52 -2.03 2.21 -4.69
C GLY A 52 -3.54 2.04 -4.94
N ALA A 53 -4.14 0.98 -4.40
CA ALA A 53 -5.57 0.74 -4.53
C ALA A 53 -6.43 1.84 -3.89
N TYR A 54 -5.98 2.44 -2.78
CA TYR A 54 -6.72 3.49 -2.08
C TYR A 54 -6.59 4.86 -2.73
N ASN A 55 -5.39 5.21 -3.23
CA ASN A 55 -5.10 6.55 -3.77
C ASN A 55 -5.15 6.63 -5.31
N GLY A 56 -5.42 5.51 -5.99
CA GLY A 56 -5.40 5.46 -7.46
C GLY A 56 -4.00 5.50 -8.07
N GLU A 57 -2.97 5.19 -7.28
CA GLU A 57 -1.57 5.17 -7.68
C GLU A 57 -1.12 3.74 -8.05
N ARG A 58 -0.01 3.63 -8.77
CA ARG A 58 0.58 2.35 -9.16
C ARG A 58 2.03 2.27 -8.72
N PHE A 59 2.37 1.11 -8.17
CA PHE A 59 3.72 0.79 -7.76
C PHE A 59 4.17 -0.52 -8.41
N THR A 60 5.47 -0.63 -8.70
CA THR A 60 6.10 -1.91 -9.03
C THR A 60 7.21 -2.21 -8.02
N THR A 61 7.56 -3.48 -7.86
CA THR A 61 8.55 -3.92 -6.88
C THR A 61 9.45 -4.99 -7.45
N GLU A 62 10.73 -4.99 -7.08
CA GLU A 62 11.73 -5.95 -7.53
C GLU A 62 12.68 -6.27 -6.39
N THR A 63 12.96 -7.56 -6.20
CA THR A 63 13.96 -8.02 -5.23
C THR A 63 15.35 -7.85 -5.85
N GLN A 64 16.23 -7.16 -5.14
CA GLN A 64 17.61 -6.89 -5.56
C GLN A 64 18.54 -8.06 -5.18
N PRO A 65 19.73 -8.18 -5.80
CA PRO A 65 20.68 -9.27 -5.52
C PRO A 65 21.17 -9.34 -4.06
N ASP A 66 21.14 -8.20 -3.35
CA ASP A 66 21.50 -8.10 -1.92
C ASP A 66 20.37 -8.53 -0.97
N GLY A 67 19.23 -8.99 -1.52
CA GLY A 67 18.07 -9.42 -0.76
C GLY A 67 17.15 -8.29 -0.30
N THR A 68 17.42 -7.04 -0.69
CA THR A 68 16.50 -5.92 -0.46
C THR A 68 15.37 -5.89 -1.49
N LEU A 69 14.31 -5.14 -1.22
CA LEU A 69 13.24 -4.87 -2.19
C LEU A 69 13.29 -3.41 -2.60
N ARG A 70 13.40 -3.16 -3.90
CA ARG A 70 13.19 -1.82 -4.45
C ARG A 70 11.73 -1.67 -4.86
N VAL A 71 11.14 -0.53 -4.52
CA VAL A 71 9.76 -0.16 -4.85
C VAL A 71 9.81 1.12 -5.67
N TRP A 72 9.13 1.12 -6.81
CA TRP A 72 8.98 2.29 -7.68
C TRP A 72 7.54 2.75 -7.70
N ARG A 73 7.33 4.07 -7.79
CA ARG A 73 6.04 4.63 -8.20
C ARG A 73 6.04 4.77 -9.72
N ILE A 74 5.04 4.21 -10.38
CA ILE A 74 4.93 4.19 -11.86
C ILE A 74 3.72 4.97 -12.39
N ALA A 75 2.75 5.28 -11.54
CA ALA A 75 1.65 6.23 -11.80
C ALA A 75 1.14 6.81 -10.48
#